data_AF-A0A8A3PEE0-F1
#
_entry.id   AF-A0A8A3PEE0-F1
#
_cell.length_a   1.000
_cell.length_b   1.000
_cell.length_c   1.000
_cell.angle_alpha   90.00
_cell.angle_beta   90.00
_cell.angle_gamma   90.00
#
_symmetry.space_group_name_H-M   'P 1'
#
loop_
_entity.id
_entity.type
_entity.pdbx_description
1 polymer ?
#
loop_
_entity_poly.entity_id
_entity_poly.type
_entity_poly.pdbx_seq_one_letter_code
_entity_poly.pdbx_strand_id
1 'polypeptide(L)'
;MKFFNIPNTIAAVAILSLPCKSKPGRGFSHLKKERHSHNRIHASPRAEDSGELLQKRGVCAFPTDAGLVAVTPGSMNAGWAMSPDQACKPNSYCPYACPPGQVMAQWNPKATSYTYPLSMDGGLYCDSNGKINKPFPNQPYCVSGTGTVRAVSSCGGSVSFCQTVLPGNEAMLIPTAVDGSSLLAVPGTSYWCETAAHYYINAPGVSTSDACIWGDGSKPIGNWAPYVAGANTVANGDTYVKIGWNPIWTGSAFSKTMPTFGIKIECSGPGCNGLPCSIDPSIDGIGGVNSPVKAVGAGGASFCVVTVPSGLTADVV
;
A
#
# COMPACT_ATOMS: atom_id res chain seq x y z
N MET A 1 0.74 11.07 6.24
CA MET A 1 0.43 11.29 7.67
C MET A 1 1.72 11.63 8.39
N LYS A 2 1.79 12.79 9.04
CA LYS A 2 2.91 13.17 9.92
C LYS A 2 2.47 12.92 11.35
N PHE A 3 3.10 11.98 12.06
CA PHE A 3 2.93 11.83 13.51
C PHE A 3 3.99 12.70 14.18
N PHE A 4 3.65 13.93 14.61
CA PHE A 4 4.56 14.78 15.36
C PHE A 4 4.03 15.04 16.78
N ASN A 5 4.92 14.79 17.73
CA ASN A 5 5.09 15.37 19.07
C ASN A 5 3.93 16.12 19.71
N ILE A 6 3.44 15.53 20.80
CA ILE A 6 2.53 16.12 21.79
C ILE A 6 3.35 16.99 22.76
N PRO A 7 2.91 18.23 23.00
CA PRO A 7 2.73 18.67 24.37
C PRO A 7 1.24 18.84 24.62
N ASN A 8 0.78 18.26 25.73
CA ASN A 8 -0.60 18.22 26.22
C ASN A 8 -1.51 19.35 25.70
N THR A 9 -2.40 19.04 24.75
CA THR A 9 -3.74 19.63 24.65
C THR A 9 -4.56 18.86 23.62
N ILE A 10 -5.75 18.47 24.04
CA ILE A 10 -6.75 17.72 23.27
C ILE A 10 -7.17 18.56 22.06
N ALA A 11 -6.90 18.06 20.85
CA ALA A 11 -7.55 18.54 19.64
C ALA A 11 -7.83 17.35 18.71
N ALA A 12 -9.09 16.93 18.69
CA ALA A 12 -9.62 15.97 17.74
C ALA A 12 -9.50 16.55 16.32
N VAL A 13 -8.61 15.98 15.50
CA VAL A 13 -8.55 16.30 14.07
C VAL A 13 -9.57 15.42 13.36
N ALA A 14 -10.71 16.03 13.06
CA ALA A 14 -11.78 15.47 12.25
C ALA A 14 -11.28 15.17 10.83
N ILE A 15 -11.36 13.91 10.43
CA ILE A 15 -11.14 13.49 9.05
C ILE A 15 -12.40 13.84 8.27
N LEU A 16 -12.34 14.89 7.46
CA LEU A 16 -13.38 15.24 6.50
C LEU A 16 -13.37 14.24 5.35
N SER A 17 -14.09 13.13 5.52
CA SER A 17 -14.54 12.30 4.40
C SER A 17 -15.73 13.01 3.74
N LEU A 18 -15.52 13.60 2.56
CA LEU A 18 -16.63 14.06 1.71
C LEU A 18 -17.34 12.83 1.11
N PRO A 19 -18.66 12.66 1.34
CA PRO A 19 -19.44 11.63 0.66
C PRO A 19 -19.69 12.05 -0.79
N CYS A 20 -19.12 11.33 -1.75
CA CYS A 20 -19.52 11.46 -3.16
C CYS A 20 -20.93 10.87 -3.32
N LYS A 21 -21.95 11.73 -3.31
CA LYS A 21 -23.31 11.38 -3.73
C LYS A 21 -23.33 11.24 -5.26
N SER A 22 -23.35 10.02 -5.76
CA SER A 22 -23.72 9.74 -7.15
C SER A 22 -25.23 9.95 -7.31
N LYS A 23 -25.62 10.93 -8.14
CA LYS A 23 -27.00 11.06 -8.64
C LYS A 23 -27.09 10.37 -9.99
N PRO A 24 -27.98 9.39 -10.20
CA PRO A 24 -28.26 8.85 -11.53
C PRO A 24 -29.19 9.82 -12.27
N GLY A 25 -28.78 10.27 -13.45
CA GLY A 25 -29.55 11.17 -14.29
C GLY A 25 -29.70 10.65 -15.71
N ARG A 26 -30.98 10.51 -16.11
CA ARG A 26 -31.53 10.33 -17.48
C ARG A 26 -31.41 8.90 -18.03
N GLY A 27 -32.46 8.23 -18.49
CA GLY A 27 -33.73 8.69 -19.04
C GLY A 27 -33.85 8.11 -20.45
N PHE A 28 -34.59 7.00 -20.60
CA PHE A 28 -34.85 6.32 -21.87
C PHE A 28 -35.72 7.18 -22.80
N SER A 29 -35.40 7.20 -24.10
CA SER A 29 -36.39 6.96 -25.17
C SER A 29 -35.76 6.77 -26.56
N HIS A 30 -36.41 5.86 -27.28
CA HIS A 30 -36.19 5.31 -28.62
C HIS A 30 -35.86 6.29 -29.76
N LEU A 31 -35.17 5.78 -30.80
CA LEU A 31 -35.66 5.81 -32.19
C LEU A 31 -34.91 4.85 -33.15
N LYS A 32 -35.71 3.98 -33.78
CA LYS A 32 -35.65 3.31 -35.10
C LYS A 32 -34.33 2.81 -35.74
N LYS A 33 -34.30 1.47 -35.79
CA LYS A 33 -33.95 0.53 -36.89
C LYS A 33 -33.88 1.13 -38.32
N GLU A 34 -32.77 0.89 -39.02
CA GLU A 34 -32.76 0.46 -40.44
C GLU A 34 -31.58 -0.49 -40.72
N ARG A 35 -31.86 -1.50 -41.54
CA ARG A 35 -30.98 -2.52 -42.10
C ARG A 35 -30.18 -1.90 -43.24
N HIS A 36 -28.91 -2.27 -43.43
CA HIS A 36 -28.37 -2.64 -44.74
C HIS A 36 -27.14 -3.56 -44.60
N SER A 37 -27.13 -4.62 -45.40
CA SER A 37 -26.04 -5.57 -45.57
C SER A 37 -25.26 -5.20 -46.82
N HIS A 38 -23.94 -5.35 -46.85
CA HIS A 38 -23.24 -5.85 -48.03
C HIS A 38 -21.92 -6.54 -47.64
N ASN A 39 -21.78 -7.77 -48.14
CA ASN A 39 -20.52 -8.49 -48.31
C ASN A 39 -19.46 -7.64 -49.02
N ARG A 40 -18.19 -7.84 -48.66
CA ARG A 40 -17.14 -8.21 -49.63
C ARG A 40 -15.89 -8.71 -48.91
N ILE A 41 -15.58 -9.97 -49.19
CA ILE A 41 -14.29 -10.61 -48.96
C ILE A 41 -13.33 -10.07 -50.01
N HIS A 42 -12.18 -9.55 -49.59
CA HIS A 42 -11.00 -9.43 -50.43
C HIS A 42 -9.81 -10.00 -49.66
N ALA A 43 -9.31 -11.13 -50.16
CA ALA A 43 -8.04 -11.72 -49.80
C ALA A 43 -6.93 -11.09 -50.65
N SER A 44 -5.80 -10.71 -50.02
CA SER A 44 -4.50 -10.49 -50.65
C SER A 44 -3.42 -10.40 -49.55
N PRO A 45 -2.11 -10.54 -49.84
CA PRO A 45 -1.33 -11.74 -49.53
C PRO A 45 -0.34 -11.52 -48.38
N ARG A 46 0.09 -12.65 -47.80
CA ARG A 46 1.33 -12.90 -47.05
C ARG A 46 2.29 -11.68 -46.95
N ALA A 47 2.33 -11.08 -45.77
CA ALA A 47 3.52 -10.40 -45.27
C ALA A 47 4.14 -11.30 -44.21
N GLU A 48 5.43 -11.57 -44.38
CA GLU A 48 6.23 -12.43 -43.52
C GLU A 48 6.26 -11.91 -42.08
N ASP A 49 6.25 -12.88 -41.18
CA ASP A 49 6.23 -12.74 -39.74
C ASP A 49 7.52 -12.09 -39.24
N SER A 50 7.51 -10.77 -39.07
CA SER A 50 8.47 -10.06 -38.22
C SER A 50 7.96 -10.09 -36.77
N GLY A 51 7.92 -11.29 -36.20
CA GLY A 51 7.48 -11.56 -34.84
C GLY A 51 8.47 -11.11 -33.80
N GLU A 52 8.71 -9.80 -33.64
CA GLU A 52 9.31 -9.24 -32.40
C GLU A 52 9.17 -7.72 -32.19
N LEU A 53 8.45 -6.97 -33.05
CA LEU A 53 8.40 -5.49 -32.95
C LEU A 53 6.99 -4.88 -32.87
N LEU A 54 5.99 -5.69 -32.50
CA LEU A 54 4.71 -5.20 -31.98
C LEU A 54 4.74 -5.25 -30.45
N GLN A 55 5.68 -4.51 -29.84
CA GLN A 55 5.53 -4.09 -28.45
C GLN A 55 4.15 -3.42 -28.36
N LYS A 56 3.22 -4.03 -27.61
CA LYS A 56 1.83 -3.57 -27.49
C LYS A 56 1.84 -2.05 -27.27
N ARG A 57 1.47 -1.28 -28.31
CA ARG A 57 1.59 0.20 -28.39
C ARG A 57 0.74 0.98 -27.36
N GLY A 58 0.38 0.40 -26.21
CA GLY A 58 -0.48 1.00 -25.20
C GLY A 58 -0.17 0.64 -23.74
N VAL A 59 0.89 -0.13 -23.45
CA VAL A 59 1.27 -0.50 -22.07
C VAL A 59 2.79 -0.36 -21.88
N CYS A 60 3.20 0.31 -20.82
CA CYS A 60 4.60 0.46 -20.45
C CYS A 60 5.12 -0.79 -19.73
N ALA A 61 6.24 -1.32 -20.22
CA ALA A 61 6.84 -2.54 -19.69
C ALA A 61 7.45 -2.32 -18.30
N PHE A 62 7.13 -3.22 -17.36
CA PHE A 62 7.76 -3.24 -16.05
C PHE A 62 9.25 -3.65 -16.18
N PRO A 63 10.20 -2.95 -15.54
CA PRO A 63 11.62 -3.25 -15.66
C PRO A 63 12.00 -4.46 -14.76
N THR A 64 11.96 -5.66 -15.33
CA THR A 64 12.20 -6.93 -14.62
C THR A 64 13.66 -7.14 -14.18
N ASP A 65 14.60 -6.38 -14.75
CA ASP A 65 16.04 -6.44 -14.46
C ASP A 65 16.49 -5.38 -13.43
N ALA A 66 15.57 -4.53 -12.95
CA ALA A 66 15.88 -3.42 -12.05
C ALA A 66 15.88 -3.78 -10.55
N GLY A 67 15.75 -5.07 -10.21
CA GLY A 67 15.68 -5.54 -8.81
C GLY A 67 14.40 -5.13 -8.08
N LEU A 68 13.33 -4.83 -8.82
CA LEU A 68 12.02 -4.44 -8.29
C LEU A 68 11.18 -5.68 -7.99
N VAL A 69 10.20 -5.53 -7.10
CA VAL A 69 9.22 -6.58 -6.79
C VAL A 69 8.03 -6.43 -7.74
N ALA A 70 7.71 -7.49 -8.49
CA ALA A 70 6.56 -7.48 -9.38
C ALA A 70 5.26 -7.74 -8.59
N VAL A 71 4.32 -6.80 -8.67
CA VAL A 71 2.98 -6.92 -8.08
C VAL A 71 2.03 -7.54 -9.10
N THR A 72 1.51 -8.73 -8.79
CA THR A 72 0.59 -9.52 -9.64
C THR A 72 0.96 -9.52 -11.14
N PRO A 73 2.17 -9.96 -11.53
CA PRO A 73 2.68 -9.81 -12.91
C PRO A 73 1.83 -10.50 -14.00
N GLY A 74 1.00 -11.47 -13.64
CA GLY A 74 0.04 -12.11 -14.57
C GLY A 74 -1.21 -11.30 -14.86
N SER A 75 -1.42 -10.16 -14.19
CA SER A 75 -2.59 -9.31 -14.30
C SER A 75 -2.35 -8.10 -15.22
N MET A 76 -3.34 -7.20 -15.36
CA MET A 76 -3.26 -6.05 -16.27
C MET A 76 -2.18 -5.03 -15.86
N ASN A 77 -1.86 -4.95 -14.56
CA ASN A 77 -0.77 -4.13 -14.05
C ASN A 77 0.62 -4.66 -14.41
N ALA A 78 0.76 -5.89 -14.90
CA ALA A 78 2.01 -6.43 -15.43
C ALA A 78 3.24 -6.24 -14.52
N GLY A 79 3.05 -6.25 -13.19
CA GLY A 79 4.12 -6.10 -12.20
C GLY A 79 4.20 -4.72 -11.54
N TRP A 80 3.56 -3.69 -12.10
CA TRP A 80 3.49 -2.37 -11.47
C TRP A 80 2.69 -2.42 -10.17
N ALA A 81 3.06 -1.60 -9.18
CA ALA A 81 2.33 -1.47 -7.91
C ALA A 81 1.05 -0.64 -8.10
N MET A 82 0.15 -1.20 -8.91
CA MET A 82 -1.14 -0.68 -9.32
C MET A 82 -2.18 -1.79 -9.13
N SER A 83 -3.48 -1.47 -9.10
CA SER A 83 -4.50 -2.51 -8.95
C SER A 83 -4.40 -3.56 -10.08
N PRO A 84 -4.72 -4.85 -9.85
CA PRO A 84 -4.58 -5.90 -10.86
C PRO A 84 -5.33 -5.64 -12.19
N ASP A 85 -6.37 -4.82 -12.16
CA ASP A 85 -7.19 -4.40 -13.29
C ASP A 85 -6.75 -3.07 -13.92
N GLN A 86 -5.60 -2.53 -13.51
CA GLN A 86 -5.09 -1.22 -13.94
C GLN A 86 -3.76 -1.37 -14.71
N ALA A 87 -3.73 -0.91 -15.96
CA ALA A 87 -2.49 -0.83 -16.74
C ALA A 87 -1.70 0.46 -16.50
N CYS A 88 -0.36 0.37 -16.51
CA CYS A 88 0.55 1.52 -16.68
C CYS A 88 0.52 1.99 -18.15
N LYS A 89 0.02 3.19 -18.39
CA LYS A 89 -0.24 3.73 -19.74
C LYS A 89 0.76 4.83 -20.13
N PRO A 90 0.99 5.05 -21.44
CA PRO A 90 1.72 6.23 -21.92
C PRO A 90 1.23 7.54 -21.31
N ASN A 91 2.17 8.45 -21.04
CA ASN A 91 1.96 9.74 -20.38
C ASN A 91 1.45 9.64 -18.93
N SER A 92 1.86 8.62 -18.19
CA SER A 92 1.49 8.47 -16.77
C SER A 92 2.67 8.07 -15.89
N TYR A 93 2.54 8.32 -14.60
CA TYR A 93 3.45 7.80 -13.58
C TYR A 93 2.99 6.40 -13.15
N CYS A 94 3.94 5.49 -13.05
CA CYS A 94 3.72 4.08 -12.75
C CYS A 94 4.48 3.71 -11.47
N PRO A 95 3.76 3.61 -10.34
CA PRO A 95 4.33 3.18 -9.07
C PRO A 95 4.83 1.74 -9.14
N TYR A 96 5.89 1.43 -8.39
CA TYR A 96 6.49 0.11 -8.32
C TYR A 96 6.78 -0.27 -6.87
N ALA A 97 6.98 -1.57 -6.63
CA ALA A 97 7.32 -2.10 -5.32
C ALA A 97 8.84 -2.30 -5.21
N CYS A 98 9.38 -1.88 -4.07
CA CYS A 98 10.77 -2.16 -3.69
C CYS A 98 10.85 -3.42 -2.83
N PRO A 99 12.03 -4.06 -2.74
CA PRO A 99 12.25 -5.16 -1.81
C PRO A 99 11.91 -4.78 -0.35
N PRO A 100 11.56 -5.76 0.51
CA PRO A 100 11.30 -5.51 1.93
C PRO A 100 12.40 -4.67 2.59
N GLY A 101 11.98 -3.72 3.44
CA GLY A 101 12.88 -2.76 4.09
C GLY A 101 13.24 -1.53 3.25
N GLN A 102 12.83 -1.45 1.98
CA GLN A 102 13.14 -0.34 1.09
C GLN A 102 11.89 0.43 0.65
N VAL A 103 12.08 1.70 0.31
CA VAL A 103 11.05 2.58 -0.24
C VAL A 103 11.45 3.05 -1.64
N MET A 104 10.47 3.40 -2.47
CA MET A 104 10.72 3.91 -3.82
C MET A 104 11.46 5.26 -3.76
N ALA A 105 12.33 5.54 -4.72
CA ALA A 105 13.09 6.79 -4.80
C ALA A 105 12.78 7.57 -6.08
N GLN A 106 11.61 7.31 -6.67
CA GLN A 106 11.18 7.91 -7.93
C GLN A 106 9.72 8.32 -7.81
N TRP A 107 9.42 9.54 -8.24
CA TRP A 107 8.09 10.14 -8.29
C TRP A 107 8.18 11.45 -9.09
N ASN A 108 7.05 12.08 -9.38
CA ASN A 108 7.02 13.39 -10.04
C ASN A 108 7.73 14.46 -9.18
N PRO A 109 8.78 15.14 -9.66
CA PRO A 109 9.47 16.17 -8.89
C PRO A 109 8.57 17.34 -8.44
N LYS A 110 7.41 17.52 -9.07
CA LYS A 110 6.38 18.51 -8.70
C LYS A 110 5.46 18.02 -7.57
N ALA A 111 5.46 16.74 -7.23
CA ALA A 111 4.73 16.19 -6.09
C ALA A 111 5.49 16.53 -4.80
N THR A 112 5.41 17.77 -4.35
CA THR A 112 6.12 18.27 -3.16
C THR A 112 5.21 18.38 -1.93
N SER A 113 3.95 17.97 -2.06
CA SER A 113 2.96 17.94 -0.99
C SER A 113 1.99 16.78 -1.16
N TYR A 114 1.30 16.45 -0.08
CA TYR A 114 0.21 15.49 -0.08
C TYR A 114 -1.07 16.14 -0.66
N THR A 115 -1.06 16.42 -1.96
CA THR A 115 -2.16 17.12 -2.63
C THR A 115 -2.54 16.41 -3.93
N TYR A 116 -3.80 16.02 -4.05
CA TYR A 116 -4.35 15.43 -5.27
C TYR A 116 -4.40 16.49 -6.40
N PRO A 117 -4.10 16.11 -7.67
CA PRO A 117 -3.72 14.78 -8.13
C PRO A 117 -2.22 14.46 -7.99
N LEU A 118 -1.36 15.45 -7.74
CA LEU A 118 0.09 15.26 -7.75
C LEU A 118 0.60 14.19 -6.76
N SER A 119 -0.07 13.99 -5.62
CA SER A 119 0.25 12.91 -4.68
C SER A 119 0.14 11.50 -5.28
N MET A 120 -0.57 11.35 -6.39
CA MET A 120 -0.74 10.09 -7.11
C MET A 120 0.43 9.78 -8.06
N ASP A 121 1.26 10.77 -8.38
CA ASP A 121 2.31 10.66 -9.39
C ASP A 121 3.60 10.04 -8.82
N GLY A 122 3.48 8.83 -8.28
CA GLY A 122 4.61 8.04 -7.78
C GLY A 122 5.25 7.13 -8.81
N GLY A 123 6.51 6.76 -8.59
CA GLY A 123 7.24 5.79 -9.40
C GLY A 123 7.88 6.37 -10.66
N LEU A 124 7.88 5.57 -11.73
CA LEU A 124 8.57 5.89 -12.99
C LEU A 124 7.64 6.55 -13.98
N TYR A 125 8.19 7.42 -14.84
CA TYR A 125 7.39 8.08 -15.87
C TYR A 125 7.37 7.24 -17.15
N CYS A 126 6.18 6.85 -17.58
CA CYS A 126 5.91 6.23 -18.86
C CYS A 126 5.68 7.33 -19.91
N ASP A 127 6.61 7.50 -20.85
CA ASP A 127 6.45 8.52 -21.89
C ASP A 127 5.44 8.13 -22.97
N SER A 128 5.20 9.03 -23.91
CA SER A 128 4.26 8.84 -25.02
C SER A 128 4.58 7.67 -25.94
N ASN A 129 5.84 7.20 -25.94
CA ASN A 129 6.30 6.07 -26.74
C ASN A 129 6.25 4.74 -25.96
N GLY A 130 5.81 4.76 -24.71
CA GLY A 130 5.81 3.58 -23.85
C GLY A 130 7.19 3.25 -23.26
N LYS A 131 8.13 4.21 -23.27
CA LYS A 131 9.44 4.05 -22.63
C LYS A 131 9.41 4.59 -21.21
N ILE A 132 10.04 3.83 -20.32
CA ILE A 132 10.16 4.15 -18.90
C ILE A 132 11.35 5.07 -18.64
N ASN A 133 11.10 6.13 -17.89
CA ASN A 133 12.10 7.14 -17.51
C ASN A 133 12.09 7.32 -15.99
N LYS A 134 13.28 7.44 -15.40
CA LYS A 134 13.45 7.84 -14.00
C LYS A 134 13.27 9.35 -13.87
N PRO A 135 12.30 9.83 -13.08
CA PRO A 135 12.16 11.26 -12.81
C PRO A 135 13.38 11.88 -12.11
N PHE A 136 14.11 11.09 -11.31
CA PHE A 136 15.40 11.45 -10.72
C PHE A 136 16.50 10.54 -11.32
N PRO A 137 17.13 10.94 -12.44
CA PRO A 137 18.06 10.07 -13.18
C PRO A 137 19.21 9.52 -12.33
N ASN A 138 19.72 10.34 -11.41
CA ASN A 138 20.89 10.04 -10.57
C ASN A 138 20.56 9.31 -9.26
N GLN A 139 19.28 9.13 -8.91
CA GLN A 139 18.87 8.38 -7.72
C GLN A 139 18.60 6.92 -8.08
N PRO A 140 18.81 5.93 -7.20
CA PRO A 140 18.41 4.54 -7.48
C PRO A 140 16.89 4.42 -7.64
N TYR A 141 16.41 3.23 -8.02
CA TYR A 141 14.98 2.94 -7.95
C TYR A 141 14.52 2.82 -6.49
N CYS A 142 15.23 2.06 -5.68
CA CYS A 142 14.87 1.83 -4.29
C CYS A 142 15.98 2.33 -3.35
N VAL A 143 15.57 2.87 -2.20
CA VAL A 143 16.47 3.26 -1.11
C VAL A 143 16.04 2.55 0.16
N SER A 144 17.02 2.16 0.98
CA SER A 144 16.73 1.57 2.28
C SER A 144 15.95 2.55 3.17
N GLY A 145 14.96 2.01 3.88
CA GLY A 145 14.44 2.67 5.08
C GLY A 145 15.49 2.70 6.19
N THR A 146 15.08 3.17 7.36
CA THR A 146 15.99 3.32 8.52
C THR A 146 16.38 2.01 9.19
N GLY A 147 15.73 0.89 8.84
CA GLY A 147 16.07 -0.45 9.34
C GLY A 147 15.59 -0.72 10.78
N THR A 148 14.77 0.16 11.35
CA THR A 148 14.39 0.10 12.77
C THR A 148 13.35 -0.96 13.11
N VAL A 149 12.51 -1.37 12.15
CA VAL A 149 11.34 -2.22 12.42
C VAL A 149 11.34 -3.48 11.57
N ARG A 150 11.14 -4.63 12.20
CA ARG A 150 10.89 -5.91 11.53
C ARG A 150 9.48 -6.39 11.81
N ALA A 151 8.94 -7.19 10.91
CA ALA A 151 7.82 -8.07 11.21
C ALA A 151 8.38 -9.46 11.54
N VAL A 152 7.86 -10.09 12.59
CA VAL A 152 8.22 -11.43 13.03
C VAL A 152 6.92 -12.22 13.14
N SER A 153 6.89 -13.44 12.61
CA SER A 153 5.72 -14.31 12.73
C SER A 153 6.09 -15.51 13.58
N SER A 154 5.37 -15.67 14.70
CA SER A 154 5.36 -16.89 15.50
C SER A 154 4.22 -17.84 15.11
N CYS A 155 3.43 -17.47 14.10
CA CYS A 155 2.33 -18.29 13.58
C CYS A 155 2.86 -19.44 12.72
N GLY A 156 2.10 -20.54 12.63
CA GLY A 156 2.46 -21.73 11.82
C GLY A 156 2.44 -21.55 10.29
N GLY A 157 2.53 -20.31 9.79
CA GLY A 157 2.50 -19.97 8.37
C GLY A 157 2.95 -18.54 8.09
N SER A 158 3.19 -18.25 6.82
CA SER A 158 3.58 -16.92 6.33
C SER A 158 2.51 -15.87 6.65
N VAL A 159 2.94 -14.68 7.03
CA VAL A 159 2.05 -13.52 7.23
C VAL A 159 2.36 -12.47 6.17
N SER A 160 1.32 -11.99 5.48
CA SER A 160 1.45 -10.96 4.45
C SER A 160 1.24 -9.57 5.02
N PHE A 161 2.29 -8.76 4.97
CA PHE A 161 2.26 -7.32 5.24
C PHE A 161 2.21 -6.58 3.91
N CYS A 162 1.12 -5.84 3.68
CA CYS A 162 0.89 -5.14 2.43
C CYS A 162 1.01 -3.63 2.63
N GLN A 163 2.10 -3.05 2.13
CA GLN A 163 2.40 -1.62 2.24
C GLN A 163 1.60 -0.79 1.24
N THR A 164 1.09 0.36 1.68
CA THR A 164 0.45 1.36 0.82
C THR A 164 1.43 1.97 -0.17
N VAL A 165 1.02 2.06 -1.43
CA VAL A 165 1.77 2.74 -2.49
C VAL A 165 1.67 4.25 -2.29
N LEU A 166 2.75 4.87 -1.80
CA LEU A 166 2.79 6.30 -1.54
C LEU A 166 4.19 6.87 -1.87
N PRO A 167 4.32 7.93 -2.69
CA PRO A 167 3.27 8.54 -3.50
C PRO A 167 2.68 7.53 -4.50
N GLY A 168 1.41 7.70 -4.85
CA GLY A 168 0.68 6.73 -5.66
C GLY A 168 -0.79 6.66 -5.29
N ASN A 169 -1.43 5.54 -5.64
CA ASN A 169 -2.87 5.35 -5.45
C ASN A 169 -3.29 5.02 -4.02
N GLU A 170 -2.35 4.98 -3.07
CA GLU A 170 -2.55 4.69 -1.65
C GLU A 170 -3.14 3.30 -1.35
N ALA A 171 -3.30 2.46 -2.37
CA ALA A 171 -3.66 1.06 -2.19
C ALA A 171 -2.47 0.31 -1.58
N MET A 172 -2.76 -0.60 -0.65
CA MET A 172 -1.84 -1.57 0.00
C MET A 172 -1.27 -2.67 -0.92
N LEU A 173 -0.52 -2.30 -1.95
CA LEU A 173 -0.14 -3.23 -3.03
C LEU A 173 1.30 -3.75 -2.92
N ILE A 174 2.15 -3.12 -2.12
CA ILE A 174 3.58 -3.48 -2.02
C ILE A 174 3.72 -4.66 -1.05
N PRO A 175 4.13 -5.85 -1.51
CA PRO A 175 4.07 -7.05 -0.70
C PRO A 175 5.34 -7.24 0.15
N THR A 176 5.15 -7.67 1.39
CA THR A 176 6.19 -8.26 2.23
C THR A 176 5.67 -9.57 2.81
N ALA A 177 6.27 -10.69 2.39
CA ALA A 177 6.01 -12.00 2.98
C ALA A 177 6.89 -12.14 4.24
N VAL A 178 6.30 -12.59 5.35
CA VAL A 178 6.97 -12.78 6.62
C VAL A 178 7.01 -14.27 6.96
N ASP A 179 8.09 -14.93 6.52
CA ASP A 179 8.40 -16.32 6.84
C ASP A 179 9.41 -16.36 7.99
N GLY A 180 8.89 -16.37 9.22
CA GLY A 180 9.68 -16.19 10.44
C GLY A 180 9.99 -14.72 10.72
N SER A 181 10.70 -14.02 9.83
CA SER A 181 10.91 -12.57 9.98
C SER A 181 11.27 -11.86 8.68
N SER A 182 10.91 -10.57 8.57
CA SER A 182 11.27 -9.70 7.44
C SER A 182 11.42 -8.24 7.88
N LEU A 183 12.29 -7.49 7.21
CA LEU A 183 12.45 -6.05 7.49
C LEU A 183 11.28 -5.28 6.88
N LEU A 184 10.67 -4.38 7.65
CA LEU A 184 9.66 -3.46 7.13
C LEU A 184 10.33 -2.18 6.63
N ALA A 185 9.80 -1.61 5.55
CA ALA A 185 10.22 -0.30 5.08
C ALA A 185 9.77 0.76 6.09
N VAL A 186 10.74 1.45 6.71
CA VAL A 186 10.51 2.56 7.63
C VAL A 186 11.13 3.80 7.00
N PRO A 187 10.33 4.72 6.44
CA PRO A 187 10.88 5.92 5.83
C PRO A 187 11.45 6.87 6.88
N GLY A 188 12.59 7.48 6.55
CA GLY A 188 13.12 8.64 7.27
C GLY A 188 12.60 9.96 6.71
N THR A 189 13.10 11.07 7.25
CA THR A 189 12.69 12.43 6.84
C THR A 189 13.03 12.78 5.39
N SER A 190 14.00 12.10 4.78
CA SER A 190 14.35 12.29 3.37
C SER A 190 13.35 11.66 2.39
N TYR A 191 12.41 10.86 2.88
CA TYR A 191 11.38 10.25 2.04
C TYR A 191 10.31 11.27 1.63
N TRP A 192 9.60 10.97 0.55
CA TRP A 192 8.58 11.83 -0.04
C TRP A 192 7.67 12.47 1.01
N CYS A 193 7.72 13.81 1.09
CA CYS A 193 6.96 14.64 2.04
C CYS A 193 7.08 14.23 3.53
N GLU A 194 8.21 13.64 3.95
CA GLU A 194 8.43 13.10 5.30
C GLU A 194 7.31 12.14 5.74
N THR A 195 6.77 11.37 4.80
CA THR A 195 5.63 10.48 5.06
C THR A 195 6.05 9.18 5.75
N ALA A 196 5.10 8.57 6.43
CA ALA A 196 5.24 7.25 7.02
C ALA A 196 4.87 6.13 6.03
N ALA A 197 5.40 4.93 6.27
CA ALA A 197 4.87 3.73 5.65
C ALA A 197 3.67 3.22 6.45
N HIS A 198 2.69 2.66 5.74
CA HIS A 198 1.47 2.08 6.32
C HIS A 198 1.26 0.70 5.71
N TYR A 199 0.84 -0.25 6.53
CA TYR A 199 0.74 -1.68 6.23
C TYR A 199 -0.62 -2.21 6.64
N TYR A 200 -1.16 -3.12 5.85
CA TYR A 200 -2.29 -3.98 6.22
C TYR A 200 -1.74 -5.38 6.51
N ILE A 201 -2.12 -5.95 7.65
CA ILE A 201 -1.60 -7.22 8.14
C ILE A 201 -2.67 -8.28 7.98
N ASN A 202 -2.43 -9.20 7.06
CA ASN A 202 -3.38 -10.26 6.72
C ASN A 202 -3.23 -11.46 7.66
N ALA A 203 -4.26 -12.30 7.72
CA ALA A 203 -4.22 -13.51 8.53
C ALA A 203 -3.09 -14.47 8.08
N PRO A 204 -2.49 -15.24 9.00
CA PRO A 204 -1.50 -16.27 8.66
C PRO A 204 -2.02 -17.22 7.59
N GLY A 205 -1.18 -17.56 6.63
CA GLY A 205 -1.51 -18.45 5.51
C GLY A 205 -2.15 -17.77 4.29
N VAL A 206 -2.44 -16.46 4.35
CA VAL A 206 -2.86 -15.69 3.16
C VAL A 206 -1.62 -15.21 2.40
N SER A 207 -1.47 -15.65 1.15
CA SER A 207 -0.33 -15.32 0.29
C SER A 207 -0.28 -13.83 -0.05
N THR A 208 0.90 -13.30 -0.39
CA THR A 208 1.03 -11.88 -0.79
C THR A 208 0.29 -11.56 -2.08
N SER A 209 0.16 -12.52 -3.00
CA SER A 209 -0.62 -12.35 -4.24
C SER A 209 -2.12 -12.24 -4.01
N ASP A 210 -2.65 -12.91 -2.97
CA ASP A 210 -4.06 -12.81 -2.58
C ASP A 210 -4.31 -11.64 -1.63
N ALA A 211 -3.34 -11.33 -0.77
CA ALA A 211 -3.43 -10.33 0.27
C ALA A 211 -3.24 -8.91 -0.25
N CYS A 212 -2.21 -8.66 -1.07
CA CYS A 212 -1.80 -7.30 -1.44
C CYS A 212 -2.54 -6.81 -2.69
N ILE A 213 -3.87 -6.87 -2.62
CA ILE A 213 -4.82 -6.40 -3.62
C ILE A 213 -5.94 -5.62 -2.93
N TRP A 214 -6.52 -4.65 -3.63
CA TRP A 214 -7.65 -3.91 -3.09
C TRP A 214 -8.93 -4.71 -3.35
N GLY A 215 -9.47 -5.34 -2.31
CA GLY A 215 -10.61 -6.25 -2.38
C GLY A 215 -11.97 -5.56 -2.36
N ASP A 216 -12.98 -6.31 -2.80
CA ASP A 216 -14.39 -5.88 -2.91
C ASP A 216 -15.21 -6.01 -1.62
N GLY A 217 -14.61 -6.58 -0.57
CA GLY A 217 -15.28 -6.83 0.72
C GLY A 217 -15.96 -8.18 0.84
N SER A 218 -15.72 -9.11 -0.10
CA SER A 218 -16.17 -10.49 -0.01
C SER A 218 -15.36 -11.35 0.96
N LYS A 219 -14.11 -10.95 1.26
CA LYS A 219 -13.18 -11.64 2.17
C LYS A 219 -12.43 -10.66 3.08
N PRO A 220 -12.02 -11.06 4.30
CA PRO A 220 -11.27 -10.23 5.23
C PRO A 220 -9.76 -10.18 4.89
N ILE A 221 -9.43 -9.82 3.64
CA ILE A 221 -8.06 -9.76 3.12
C ILE A 221 -7.79 -8.40 2.46
N GLY A 222 -6.52 -8.05 2.30
CA GLY A 222 -6.07 -6.77 1.75
C GLY A 222 -6.55 -5.58 2.57
N ASN A 223 -7.23 -4.64 1.93
CA ASN A 223 -7.82 -3.49 2.61
C ASN A 223 -8.92 -3.87 3.63
N TRP A 224 -9.38 -5.12 3.63
CA TRP A 224 -10.31 -5.69 4.61
C TRP A 224 -9.60 -6.57 5.66
N ALA A 225 -8.28 -6.56 5.76
CA ALA A 225 -7.56 -7.28 6.82
C ALA A 225 -7.86 -6.66 8.20
N PRO A 226 -7.78 -7.41 9.32
CA PRO A 226 -8.22 -6.92 10.63
C PRO A 226 -7.31 -5.84 11.22
N TYR A 227 -6.02 -5.86 10.88
CA TYR A 227 -5.02 -5.00 11.52
C TYR A 227 -4.25 -4.15 10.52
N VAL A 228 -3.77 -3.02 11.02
CA VAL A 228 -2.86 -2.12 10.32
C VAL A 228 -1.65 -1.79 11.19
N ALA A 229 -0.52 -1.53 10.55
CA ALA A 229 0.67 -0.99 11.19
C ALA A 229 1.23 0.19 10.41
N GLY A 230 1.96 1.08 11.07
CA GLY A 230 2.64 2.17 10.38
C GLY A 230 3.90 2.59 11.10
N ALA A 231 4.88 3.10 10.36
CA ALA A 231 6.13 3.53 10.95
C ALA A 231 6.81 4.66 10.16
N ASN A 232 7.51 5.53 10.89
CA ASN A 232 8.43 6.53 10.35
C ASN A 232 9.50 6.91 11.37
N THR A 233 10.68 7.24 10.87
CA THR A 233 11.78 7.80 11.66
C THR A 233 11.84 9.31 11.47
N VAL A 234 11.86 10.05 12.57
CA VAL A 234 11.92 11.52 12.59
C VAL A 234 13.35 12.03 12.74
N ALA A 235 13.55 13.34 12.65
CA ALA A 235 14.86 13.97 12.55
C ALA A 235 15.80 13.72 13.74
N ASN A 236 15.27 13.46 14.94
CA ASN A 236 16.09 13.11 16.12
C ASN A 236 16.50 11.62 16.16
N GLY A 237 16.10 10.82 15.15
CA GLY A 237 16.38 9.39 15.05
C GLY A 237 15.34 8.49 15.73
N ASP A 238 14.36 9.06 16.44
CA ASP A 238 13.28 8.26 17.01
C ASP A 238 12.39 7.70 15.91
N THR A 239 11.97 6.45 16.08
CA THR A 239 11.02 5.79 15.19
C THR A 239 9.69 5.60 15.91
N TYR A 240 8.62 6.14 15.35
CA TYR A 240 7.27 5.86 15.82
C TYR A 240 6.75 4.60 15.13
N VAL A 241 6.29 3.63 15.91
CA VAL A 241 5.71 2.38 15.41
C VAL A 241 4.28 2.27 15.94
N LYS A 242 3.32 2.23 15.03
CA LYS A 242 1.89 2.11 15.33
C LYS A 242 1.41 0.71 14.96
N ILE A 243 0.59 0.12 15.82
CA ILE A 243 -0.32 -0.97 15.45
C ILE A 243 -1.75 -0.60 15.84
N GLY A 244 -2.74 -1.09 15.11
CA GLY A 244 -4.14 -0.78 15.37
C GLY A 244 -5.10 -1.67 14.62
N TRP A 245 -6.37 -1.58 15.00
CA TRP A 245 -7.46 -2.16 14.24
C TRP A 245 -7.64 -1.41 12.92
N ASN A 246 -7.94 -2.14 11.85
CA ASN A 246 -8.30 -1.55 10.58
C ASN A 246 -9.75 -1.01 10.63
N PRO A 247 -9.98 0.29 10.43
CA PRO A 247 -11.33 0.86 10.46
C PRO A 247 -12.27 0.28 9.38
N ILE A 248 -11.73 -0.14 8.22
CA ILE A 248 -12.54 -0.79 7.18
C ILE A 248 -13.08 -2.11 7.69
N TRP A 249 -12.24 -2.93 8.35
CA TRP A 249 -12.67 -4.21 8.91
C TRP A 249 -13.62 -4.01 10.09
N THR A 250 -13.33 -3.10 11.04
CA THR A 250 -14.19 -2.86 12.21
C THR A 250 -15.57 -2.33 11.80
N GLY A 251 -15.63 -1.50 10.76
CA GLY A 251 -16.88 -0.98 10.19
C GLY A 251 -17.65 -1.95 9.28
N SER A 252 -17.14 -3.17 9.07
CA SER A 252 -17.73 -4.17 8.17
C SER A 252 -18.46 -5.28 8.91
N ALA A 253 -19.08 -6.21 8.17
CA ALA A 253 -19.67 -7.42 8.74
C ALA A 253 -18.61 -8.40 9.31
N PHE A 254 -17.34 -8.27 8.91
CA PHE A 254 -16.26 -9.14 9.40
C PHE A 254 -15.97 -8.95 10.88
N SER A 255 -16.29 -7.78 11.45
CA SER A 255 -16.13 -7.51 12.88
C SER A 255 -17.06 -8.31 13.80
N LYS A 256 -17.91 -9.18 13.24
CA LYS A 256 -18.70 -10.16 13.98
C LYS A 256 -17.95 -11.47 14.23
N THR A 257 -16.81 -11.67 13.57
CA THR A 257 -15.98 -12.86 13.72
C THR A 257 -14.65 -12.45 14.33
N MET A 258 -14.30 -13.04 15.47
CA MET A 258 -13.04 -12.74 16.15
C MET A 258 -11.85 -13.25 15.33
N PRO A 259 -10.81 -12.43 15.07
CA PRO A 259 -9.58 -12.92 14.48
C PRO A 259 -8.93 -13.99 15.35
N THR A 260 -8.29 -14.98 14.74
CA THR A 260 -7.61 -16.09 15.43
C THR A 260 -6.14 -15.82 15.71
N PHE A 261 -5.67 -14.59 15.47
CA PHE A 261 -4.31 -14.15 15.71
C PHE A 261 -4.33 -12.72 16.27
N GLY A 262 -3.31 -12.37 17.05
CA GLY A 262 -3.09 -11.03 17.58
C GLY A 262 -1.78 -10.44 17.05
N ILE A 263 -1.48 -9.21 17.44
CA ILE A 263 -0.21 -8.54 17.13
C ILE A 263 0.31 -7.75 18.33
N LYS A 264 1.63 -7.65 18.49
CA LYS A 264 2.25 -6.81 19.52
C LYS A 264 3.54 -6.16 19.03
N ILE A 265 3.98 -5.11 19.72
CA ILE A 265 5.30 -4.52 19.52
C ILE A 265 6.22 -4.97 20.64
N GLU A 266 7.40 -5.48 20.28
CA GLU A 266 8.50 -5.80 21.18
C GLU A 266 9.73 -4.96 20.84
N CYS A 267 10.45 -4.47 21.84
CA CYS A 267 11.67 -3.71 21.63
C CYS A 267 12.90 -4.54 21.95
N SER A 268 13.97 -4.31 21.18
CA SER A 268 15.28 -4.95 21.35
C SER A 268 15.97 -4.64 22.69
N GLY A 269 15.53 -3.59 23.39
CA GLY A 269 16.10 -3.18 24.67
C GLY A 269 15.18 -2.26 25.47
N PRO A 270 15.59 -1.90 26.70
CA PRO A 270 14.85 -0.96 27.53
C PRO A 270 14.88 0.45 26.93
N GLY A 271 13.84 1.25 27.18
CA GLY A 271 13.79 2.67 26.78
C GLY A 271 12.72 3.01 25.74
N CYS A 272 12.09 2.02 25.12
CA CYS A 272 10.88 2.26 24.33
C CYS A 272 9.75 2.84 25.19
N ASN A 273 9.10 3.88 24.68
CA ASN A 273 7.95 4.51 25.31
C ASN A 273 6.66 4.00 24.69
N GLY A 274 5.63 3.73 25.50
CA GLY A 274 4.31 3.30 25.04
C GLY A 274 4.05 1.80 25.11
N LEU A 275 5.01 1.02 25.60
CA LEU A 275 4.84 -0.41 25.89
C LEU A 275 4.06 -0.64 27.22
N PRO A 276 3.30 -1.75 27.34
CA PRO A 276 2.97 -2.69 26.26
C PRO A 276 2.10 -2.02 25.18
N CYS A 277 2.20 -2.53 23.96
CA CYS A 277 1.33 -2.14 22.85
C CYS A 277 0.98 -3.42 22.11
N SER A 278 -0.20 -3.97 22.39
CA SER A 278 -0.67 -5.25 21.84
C SER A 278 -2.16 -5.24 21.55
N ILE A 279 -2.54 -6.12 20.62
CA ILE A 279 -3.92 -6.48 20.29
C ILE A 279 -4.00 -7.99 20.37
N ASP A 280 -4.61 -8.50 21.44
CA ASP A 280 -4.98 -9.91 21.54
C ASP A 280 -6.52 -9.99 21.54
N PRO A 281 -7.15 -10.38 20.42
CA PRO A 281 -8.60 -10.39 20.33
C PRO A 281 -9.27 -11.35 21.33
N SER A 282 -8.56 -12.37 21.83
CA SER A 282 -9.08 -13.31 22.83
C SER A 282 -9.11 -12.75 24.25
N ILE A 283 -8.31 -11.71 24.51
CA ILE A 283 -8.21 -11.03 25.82
C ILE A 283 -8.89 -9.66 25.77
N ASP A 284 -8.55 -8.85 24.77
CA ASP A 284 -8.97 -7.45 24.64
C ASP A 284 -10.35 -7.31 23.96
N GLY A 285 -10.81 -8.39 23.30
CA GLY A 285 -12.01 -8.36 22.47
C GLY A 285 -11.82 -7.58 21.18
N ILE A 286 -12.88 -7.55 20.35
CA ILE A 286 -12.86 -6.84 19.07
C ILE A 286 -12.82 -5.33 19.31
N GLY A 287 -11.83 -4.67 18.70
CA GLY A 287 -11.57 -3.24 18.89
C GLY A 287 -10.71 -2.91 20.13
N GLY A 288 -10.38 -3.91 20.96
CA GLY A 288 -9.55 -3.72 22.14
C GLY A 288 -8.07 -3.55 21.82
N VAL A 289 -7.38 -2.73 22.60
CA VAL A 289 -5.91 -2.53 22.54
C VAL A 289 -5.40 -2.45 23.97
N ASN A 290 -4.38 -3.25 24.29
CA ASN A 290 -3.67 -3.17 25.55
C ASN A 290 -2.46 -2.24 25.42
N SER A 291 -2.59 -1.02 25.95
CA SER A 291 -1.50 -0.05 26.04
C SER A 291 -1.82 1.08 27.02
N PRO A 292 -0.81 1.64 27.74
CA PRO A 292 -0.97 2.85 28.54
C PRO A 292 -1.22 4.10 27.68
N VAL A 293 -0.84 4.06 26.40
CA VAL A 293 -0.96 5.18 25.45
C VAL A 293 -1.91 4.86 24.29
N LYS A 294 -2.91 3.99 24.54
CA LYS A 294 -3.95 3.69 23.54
C LYS A 294 -4.75 4.93 23.18
N ALA A 295 -5.14 5.02 21.92
CA ALA A 295 -5.94 6.11 21.37
C ALA A 295 -6.96 5.58 20.36
N VAL A 296 -7.89 6.44 19.95
CA VAL A 296 -8.89 6.15 18.92
C VAL A 296 -8.61 7.03 17.71
N GLY A 297 -8.54 6.41 16.54
CA GLY A 297 -8.17 7.06 15.27
C GLY A 297 -9.33 7.16 14.29
N ALA A 298 -8.95 7.19 13.01
CA ALA A 298 -9.90 7.19 11.89
C ALA A 298 -10.91 6.06 12.02
N GLY A 299 -12.18 6.34 11.69
CA GLY A 299 -13.25 5.34 11.72
C GLY A 299 -13.56 4.79 13.12
N GLY A 300 -13.09 5.43 14.20
CA GLY A 300 -13.29 4.96 15.57
C GLY A 300 -12.42 3.76 15.95
N ALA A 301 -11.44 3.39 15.13
CA ALA A 301 -10.59 2.24 15.39
C ALA A 301 -9.51 2.56 16.42
N SER A 302 -9.36 1.70 17.42
CA SER A 302 -8.33 1.84 18.46
C SER A 302 -6.95 1.43 17.96
N PHE A 303 -5.93 2.11 18.48
CA PHE A 303 -4.52 1.85 18.16
C PHE A 303 -3.62 2.21 19.36
N CYS A 304 -2.36 1.79 19.31
CA CYS A 304 -1.30 2.25 20.19
C CYS A 304 -0.04 2.58 19.38
N VAL A 305 0.84 3.39 19.98
CA VAL A 305 2.09 3.84 19.35
C VAL A 305 3.23 3.60 20.32
N VAL A 306 4.32 3.03 19.82
CA VAL A 306 5.58 2.89 20.54
C VAL A 306 6.59 3.85 19.91
N THR A 307 7.26 4.63 20.74
CA THR A 307 8.45 5.39 20.34
C THR A 307 9.67 4.52 20.60
N VAL A 308 10.42 4.23 19.54
CA VAL A 308 11.68 3.49 19.55
C VAL A 308 12.82 4.51 19.45
N PRO A 309 13.59 4.74 20.53
CA PRO A 309 14.72 5.65 20.51
C PRO A 309 15.77 5.29 19.45
N SER A 310 16.48 6.32 18.96
CA SER A 310 17.62 6.12 18.06
C SER A 310 18.61 5.08 18.60
N GLY A 311 19.02 4.13 17.76
CA GLY A 311 19.92 3.03 18.10
C GLY A 311 19.24 1.76 18.62
N LEU A 312 17.94 1.81 18.95
CA LEU A 312 17.14 0.62 19.23
C LEU A 312 16.34 0.18 18.00
N THR A 313 15.95 -1.09 17.99
CA THR A 313 15.00 -1.66 17.01
C THR A 313 13.75 -2.21 17.70
N ALA A 314 12.68 -2.41 16.93
CA ALA A 314 11.46 -3.06 17.37
C ALA A 314 10.95 -4.10 16.38
N ASP A 315 10.28 -5.12 16.92
CA ASP A 315 9.62 -6.17 16.16
C ASP A 315 8.10 -6.02 16.32
N VAL A 316 7.37 -6.09 15.21
CA VAL A 316 5.92 -6.33 15.19
C VAL A 316 5.73 -7.83 15.10
N VAL A 317 5.26 -8.45 16.19
CA VAL A 317 5.15 -9.91 16.39
C VAL A 317 3.70 -10.37 16.31
#